data_AF-A0A1J3D8V3-F1
#
_entry.id   AF-A0A1J3D8V3-F1
#
_cell.length_a   1.000
_cell.length_b   1.000
_cell.length_c   1.000
_cell.angle_alpha   90.00
_cell.angle_beta   90.00
_cell.angle_gamma   90.00
#
_symmetry.space_group_name_H-M   'P 1'
#
loop_
_entity.id
_entity.type
_entity.pdbx_description
1 polymer ?
#
loop_
_entity_poly.entity_id
_entity_poly.type
_entity_poly.pdbx_seq_one_letter_code
_entity_poly.pdbx_strand_id
1 'polypeptide(L)'
;FRGVVKLRRGIVAKVFDRTKTMNDVYGAFYDFSCVIERKVDKNDPNAMKTLKQLETIKKICRENGDLHKRILYVNGETQSKALFIVMLVLLLAILLFAYLKNQTNVSGS
;
A
#
# COMPACT_ATOMS: atom_id res chain seq x y z
N PHE A 1 -20.55 6.10 19.91
CA PHE A 1 -20.17 5.03 20.86
C PHE A 1 -21.31 4.01 21.02
N ARG A 2 -21.57 3.19 20.00
CA ARG A 2 -22.70 2.23 20.03
C ARG A 2 -22.26 0.76 19.98
N GLY A 3 -20.96 0.51 20.12
CA GLY A 3 -20.41 -0.85 20.05
C GLY A 3 -18.90 -0.86 20.22
N VAL A 4 -18.36 -2.08 20.25
CA VAL A 4 -16.92 -2.34 20.43
C VAL A 4 -16.18 -2.09 19.12
N VAL A 5 -15.11 -1.31 19.19
CA VAL A 5 -14.17 -1.15 18.07
C VAL A 5 -13.17 -2.30 18.11
N LYS A 6 -13.10 -3.10 17.03
CA LYS A 6 -12.14 -4.21 16.89
C LYS A 6 -11.43 -4.12 15.54
N LEU A 7 -10.17 -4.54 15.50
CA LEU A 7 -9.46 -4.74 14.24
C LEU A 7 -10.06 -5.94 13.49
N ARG A 8 -10.19 -5.80 12.16
CA ARG A 8 -10.64 -6.92 11.31
C ARG A 8 -9.59 -8.03 11.33
N ARG A 9 -10.04 -9.30 11.33
CA ARG A 9 -9.17 -10.48 11.41
C ARG A 9 -8.04 -10.49 10.38
N GLY A 10 -8.32 -10.05 9.15
CA GLY A 10 -7.29 -9.96 8.10
C GLY A 10 -6.18 -8.95 8.39
N ILE A 11 -6.49 -7.83 9.06
CA ILE A 11 -5.49 -6.86 9.50
C ILE A 11 -4.66 -7.45 10.63
N VAL A 12 -5.31 -8.10 11.60
CA VAL A 12 -4.63 -8.78 12.72
C VAL A 12 -3.66 -9.84 12.20
N ALA A 13 -4.09 -10.66 11.23
CA ALA A 13 -3.24 -11.67 10.60
C ALA A 13 -2.02 -11.04 9.93
N LYS A 14 -2.20 -9.96 9.15
CA LYS A 14 -1.09 -9.24 8.50
C LYS A 14 -0.10 -8.66 9.52
N VAL A 15 -0.59 -8.07 10.61
CA VAL A 15 0.27 -7.56 11.70
C VAL A 15 1.07 -8.71 12.29
N PHE A 16 0.42 -9.78 12.74
CA PHE A 16 1.08 -10.93 13.37
C PHE A 16 2.11 -11.62 12.45
N ASP A 17 1.77 -11.77 11.17
CA ASP A 17 2.64 -12.38 10.18
C ASP A 17 3.86 -11.52 9.88
N ARG A 18 3.67 -10.22 9.64
CA ARG A 18 4.72 -9.35 9.12
C ARG A 18 5.53 -8.61 10.19
N THR A 19 5.09 -8.55 11.46
CA THR A 19 5.85 -7.91 12.56
C THR A 19 6.85 -8.86 13.21
N LYS A 20 7.96 -9.18 12.53
CA LYS A 20 8.97 -10.13 13.03
C LYS A 20 10.20 -9.46 13.64
N THR A 21 10.53 -8.23 13.22
CA THR A 21 11.70 -7.49 13.71
C THR A 21 11.29 -6.17 14.37
N MET A 22 12.23 -5.45 15.00
CA MET A 22 11.95 -4.10 15.49
C MET A 22 11.69 -3.11 14.36
N ASN A 23 12.39 -3.26 13.23
CA ASN A 23 12.04 -2.53 12.01
C ASN A 23 10.58 -2.80 11.68
N ASP A 24 10.18 -4.09 11.67
CA ASP A 24 8.81 -4.66 11.76
C ASP A 24 7.79 -3.75 12.42
N VAL A 25 8.09 -3.47 13.67
CA VAL A 25 7.26 -2.68 14.57
C VAL A 25 7.24 -1.22 14.14
N TYR A 26 8.41 -0.59 13.93
CA TYR A 26 8.49 0.82 13.55
C TYR A 26 7.69 1.15 12.28
N GLY A 27 7.82 0.33 11.23
CA GLY A 27 7.04 0.58 10.01
C GLY A 27 5.53 0.34 10.20
N ALA A 28 5.10 -0.58 11.07
CA ALA A 28 3.68 -0.77 11.35
C ALA A 28 3.09 0.45 12.10
N PHE A 29 3.81 0.97 13.11
CA PHE A 29 3.43 2.18 13.81
C PHE A 29 3.41 3.41 12.90
N TYR A 30 4.38 3.53 11.99
CA TYR A 30 4.42 4.59 10.99
C TYR A 30 3.17 4.55 10.08
N ASP A 31 2.85 3.37 9.53
CA ASP A 31 1.70 3.18 8.64
C ASP A 31 0.38 3.53 9.34
N PHE A 32 0.17 3.03 10.55
CA PHE A 32 -1.04 3.37 11.32
C PHE A 32 -1.09 4.86 11.68
N SER A 33 0.04 5.48 12.02
CA SER A 33 0.10 6.92 12.31
C SER A 33 -0.32 7.75 11.09
N CYS A 34 0.10 7.37 9.89
CA CYS A 34 -0.32 8.02 8.64
C CYS A 34 -1.82 7.85 8.36
N VAL A 35 -2.40 6.68 8.69
CA VAL A 35 -3.85 6.46 8.56
C VAL A 35 -4.63 7.34 9.55
N ILE A 36 -4.15 7.46 10.79
CA ILE A 36 -4.80 8.31 11.80
C ILE A 36 -4.72 9.77 11.39
N GLU A 37 -3.54 10.25 10.96
CA GLU A 37 -3.30 11.62 10.51
C GLU A 37 -4.28 12.05 9.42
N ARG A 38 -4.52 11.20 8.42
CA ARG A 38 -5.50 11.46 7.34
C ARG A 38 -6.96 11.52 7.81
N LYS A 39 -7.26 11.02 9.01
CA LYS A 39 -8.60 10.98 9.59
C LYS A 39 -8.79 12.02 10.70
N VAL A 40 -7.77 12.81 11.05
CA VAL A 40 -7.92 13.89 12.01
C VAL A 40 -8.81 14.97 11.40
N ASP A 41 -9.94 15.24 12.05
CA ASP A 41 -10.78 16.38 11.71
C ASP A 41 -10.11 17.67 12.21
N LYS A 42 -9.97 18.66 11.33
CA LYS A 42 -9.36 19.95 11.68
C LYS A 42 -10.22 20.77 12.64
N ASN A 43 -11.51 20.48 12.72
CA ASN A 43 -12.43 21.13 13.66
C ASN A 43 -12.41 20.48 15.05
N ASP A 44 -11.71 19.35 15.21
CA ASP A 44 -11.53 18.75 16.53
C ASP A 44 -10.69 19.68 17.41
N PRO A 45 -11.11 19.99 18.66
CA PRO A 45 -10.39 20.89 19.54
C PRO A 45 -8.98 20.39 19.90
N ASN A 46 -8.71 19.10 19.74
CA ASN A 46 -7.41 18.48 19.95
C ASN A 46 -6.66 18.18 18.65
N ALA A 47 -7.15 18.61 17.47
CA ALA A 47 -6.55 18.30 16.18
C ALA A 47 -5.05 18.62 16.16
N MET A 48 -4.67 19.83 16.58
CA MET A 48 -3.27 20.27 16.61
C MET A 48 -2.40 19.40 17.53
N LYS A 49 -2.93 19.05 18.72
CA LYS A 49 -2.23 18.21 19.69
C LYS A 49 -2.02 16.80 19.14
N THR A 50 -3.04 16.23 18.52
CA THR A 50 -2.98 14.90 17.88
C THR A 50 -1.99 14.90 16.72
N LEU A 51 -2.03 15.90 15.83
CA LEU A 51 -1.10 16.01 14.70
C LEU A 51 0.35 16.11 15.17
N LYS A 52 0.63 16.93 16.19
CA LYS A 52 1.99 17.06 16.77
C LYS A 52 2.52 15.74 17.34
N GLN A 53 1.65 14.96 18.00
CA GLN A 53 2.03 13.64 18.51
C GLN A 53 2.29 12.64 17.38
N LEU A 54 1.43 12.63 16.35
CA LEU A 54 1.61 11.77 15.18
C LEU A 54 2.90 12.09 14.44
N GLU A 55 3.25 13.38 14.30
CA GLU A 55 4.52 13.81 13.72
C GLU A 55 5.71 13.27 14.53
N THR A 56 5.65 13.38 15.85
CA THR A 56 6.70 12.86 16.75
C THR A 56 6.87 11.34 16.59
N ILE A 57 5.76 10.59 16.58
CA ILE A 57 5.78 9.13 16.38
C ILE A 57 6.35 8.78 15.00
N LYS A 58 5.90 9.46 13.94
CA LYS A 58 6.38 9.25 12.57
C LYS A 58 7.88 9.54 12.45
N LYS A 59 8.38 10.56 13.13
CA LYS A 59 9.80 10.90 13.18
C LYS A 59 10.62 9.78 13.85
N ILE A 60 10.21 9.35 15.05
CA ILE A 60 10.87 8.26 15.78
C ILE A 60 10.91 6.99 14.91
N CYS A 61 9.80 6.62 14.28
CA CYS A 61 9.75 5.43 13.43
C CYS A 61 10.65 5.54 12.19
N ARG A 62 10.83 6.75 11.63
CA ARG A 62 11.71 6.99 10.49
C ARG A 62 13.19 6.96 10.87
N GLU A 63 13.53 7.49 12.04
CA GLU A 63 14.92 7.53 12.53
C GLU A 63 15.39 6.16 13.00
N ASN A 64 14.50 5.35 13.59
CA ASN A 64 14.85 4.06 14.18
C ASN A 64 14.52 2.84 13.30
N GLY A 65 13.70 3.02 12.25
CA GLY A 65 13.29 1.93 11.37
C GLY A 65 13.87 2.06 9.96
N ASP A 66 14.29 0.93 9.38
CA ASP A 66 14.62 0.85 7.94
C ASP A 66 13.33 0.86 7.08
N LEU A 67 12.73 2.06 6.94
CA LEU A 67 11.48 2.25 6.20
C LEU A 67 11.65 2.13 4.67
N HIS A 68 12.88 2.08 4.16
CA HIS A 68 13.16 2.15 2.72
C HIS A 68 12.92 0.82 1.98
N LYS A 69 12.80 -0.30 2.71
CA LYS A 69 12.69 -1.66 2.13
C LYS A 69 11.28 -2.29 2.20
N ARG A 70 10.23 -1.55 2.59
CA ARG A 70 8.99 -2.19 3.06
C ARG A 70 7.76 -2.11 2.13
N ILE A 71 7.02 -3.22 2.07
CA ILE A 71 5.63 -3.32 1.59
C ILE A 71 4.66 -2.75 2.64
N LEU A 72 4.00 -1.62 2.32
CA LEU A 72 2.99 -0.95 3.16
C LEU A 72 1.89 -1.93 3.65
N TYR A 73 1.55 -1.90 4.95
CA TYR A 73 0.50 -2.74 5.54
C TYR A 73 -0.91 -2.36 5.05
N VAL A 74 -1.07 -1.09 4.68
CA VAL A 74 -2.37 -0.49 4.34
C VAL A 74 -2.66 -0.52 2.83
N ASN A 75 -1.67 -0.72 1.96
CA ASN A 75 -1.87 -0.58 0.49
C ASN A 75 -1.07 -1.55 -0.40
N GLY A 76 -0.69 -2.72 0.09
CA GLY A 76 0.25 -3.62 -0.62
C GLY A 76 -0.31 -4.49 -1.76
N GLU A 77 -1.58 -4.38 -2.19
CA GLU A 77 -2.16 -5.39 -3.10
C GLU A 77 -2.78 -4.84 -4.40
N THR A 78 -3.16 -3.57 -4.46
CA THR A 78 -3.93 -3.03 -5.60
C THR A 78 -3.04 -2.52 -6.73
N GLN A 79 -1.92 -1.87 -6.42
CA GLN A 79 -1.02 -1.32 -7.46
C GLN A 79 -0.30 -2.41 -8.27
N SER A 80 0.17 -3.47 -7.61
CA SER A 80 0.87 -4.56 -8.31
C SER A 80 -0.06 -5.28 -9.29
N LYS A 81 -1.27 -5.64 -8.85
CA LYS A 81 -2.27 -6.31 -9.70
C LYS A 81 -2.66 -5.45 -10.91
N ALA A 82 -2.87 -4.15 -10.73
CA ALA A 82 -3.19 -3.24 -11.82
C ALA A 82 -2.05 -3.16 -12.85
N LEU A 83 -0.80 -3.05 -12.39
CA LEU A 83 0.37 -3.02 -13.27
C LEU A 83 0.55 -4.34 -14.03
N PHE A 84 0.35 -5.49 -13.37
CA PHE A 84 0.39 -6.80 -14.03
C PHE A 84 -0.68 -6.94 -15.12
N ILE A 85 -1.91 -6.46 -14.86
CA ILE A 85 -2.99 -6.49 -15.85
C ILE A 85 -2.65 -5.61 -17.06
N VAL A 86 -2.14 -4.39 -16.85
CA VAL A 86 -1.76 -3.49 -17.94
C VAL A 86 -0.63 -4.10 -18.79
N MET A 87 0.38 -4.68 -18.16
CA MET A 87 1.48 -5.36 -18.86
C MET A 87 0.98 -6.56 -19.69
N LEU A 88 0.05 -7.36 -19.15
CA LEU A 88 -0.53 -8.50 -19.86
C LEU A 88 -1.32 -8.06 -21.10
N VAL A 89 -2.13 -7.01 -20.98
CA VAL A 89 -2.90 -6.44 -22.11
C VAL A 89 -1.97 -5.91 -23.20
N LEU A 90 -0.88 -5.24 -22.82
CA LEU A 90 0.10 -4.71 -23.78
C LEU A 90 0.80 -5.85 -24.55
N LEU A 91 1.20 -6.92 -23.85
CA LEU A 91 1.82 -8.10 -24.48
C LEU A 91 0.87 -8.79 -25.48
N LEU A 92 -0.40 -8.97 -25.11
CA LEU A 92 -1.40 -9.56 -25.99
C LEU A 92 -1.65 -8.70 -27.23
N ALA A 93 -1.70 -7.38 -27.09
CA ALA A 93 -1.84 -6.45 -28.21
C ALA A 93 -0.66 -6.55 -29.20
N ILE A 94 0.57 -6.65 -28.70
CA ILE A 94 1.77 -6.83 -29.53
C ILE A 94 1.72 -8.16 -30.28
N LEU A 95 1.36 -9.25 -29.61
CA LEU A 95 1.24 -10.58 -30.23
C LEU A 95 0.15 -10.62 -31.31
N LEU A 96 -1.01 -10.02 -31.05
CA LEU A 96 -2.09 -9.91 -32.04
C LEU A 96 -1.65 -9.08 -33.25
N PHE A 97 -0.96 -7.96 -33.03
CA PHE A 97 -0.46 -7.14 -34.12
C PHE A 97 0.58 -7.89 -34.98
N ALA A 98 1.51 -8.61 -34.34
CA ALA A 98 2.50 -9.45 -35.04
C ALA A 98 1.83 -10.58 -35.83
N TYR A 99 0.82 -11.23 -35.26
CA TYR A 99 0.06 -12.29 -35.92
C TYR A 99 -0.71 -11.78 -37.14
N LEU A 100 -1.41 -10.65 -37.01
CA LEU A 100 -2.14 -10.01 -38.10
C LEU A 100 -1.18 -9.56 -39.23
N LYS A 101 -0.04 -8.97 -38.88
CA LYS A 101 1.00 -8.60 -39.86
C LYS A 101 1.56 -9.81 -40.61
N ASN A 102 1.70 -10.94 -39.93
CA ASN A 102 2.16 -12.18 -40.57
C ASN A 102 1.12 -12.72 -41.57
N GLN A 103 -0.17 -12.71 -41.20
CA GLN A 103 -1.26 -13.13 -42.09
C GLN A 103 -1.33 -12.26 -43.36
N THR A 104 -1.18 -10.94 -43.24
CA THR A 104 -1.19 -10.04 -44.41
C THR A 104 -0.01 -10.28 -45.37
N ASN A 105 1.13 -10.75 -44.86
CA ASN A 105 2.30 -11.06 -45.69
C ASN A 105 2.16 -12.41 -46.42
N VAL A 106 1.40 -13.35 -45.86
CA VAL A 106 1.17 -14.69 -46.47
C VAL A 106 0.07 -14.63 -47.55
N SER A 107 -0.90 -13.74 -47.44
CA SER A 107 -1.97 -13.56 -48.45
C SER A 107 -1.58 -12.70 -49.67
N GLY A 108 -0.36 -12.14 -49.68
CA GLY A 108 0.16 -11.28 -50.75
C GLY A 108 1.16 -11.94 -51.71
N SER A 109 1.34 -13.27 -51.63
CA SER A 109 2.19 -14.06 -52.53
C SER A 109 1.39 -14.96 -53.46
#